data_AF-A0A4Q6BHK2-F1
#
_entry.id   AF-A0A4Q6BHK2-F1
#
_cell.length_a   1.000
_cell.length_b   1.000
_cell.length_c   1.000
_cell.angle_alpha   90.00
_cell.angle_beta   90.00
_cell.angle_gamma   90.00
#
_symmetry.space_group_name_H-M   'P 1'
#
loop_
_entity.id
_entity.type
_entity.pdbx_description
1 polymer ?
#
loop_
_entity_poly.entity_id
_entity_poly.type
_entity_poly.pdbx_seq_one_letter_code
_entity_poly.pdbx_strand_id
1 'polypeptide(L)'
;MSPSRESLEAYEGEKGRYDELLDGEGAVREHWRPLIDRLLAEGPDAARRGVELARRLIVENGVTYNIYADPQGRDRPWALDPLPFLIPSSEWRRIEEGVQQRAQLLNAFLDAAPLA
;
A
#
# COMPACT_ATOMS: atom_id res chain seq x y z
N MET A 1 23.15 -16.44 -9.04
CA MET A 1 22.15 -15.87 -9.98
C MET A 1 20.98 -15.41 -9.14
N SER A 2 20.71 -14.11 -9.08
CA SER A 2 19.57 -13.60 -8.31
C SER A 2 18.27 -13.87 -9.08
N PRO A 3 17.31 -14.61 -8.51
CA PRO A 3 16.05 -15.01 -9.16
C PRO A 3 15.08 -13.85 -9.43
N SER A 4 15.38 -12.63 -8.97
CA SER A 4 14.46 -11.48 -9.00
C SER A 4 14.21 -10.86 -10.37
N ARG A 5 15.03 -11.14 -11.38
CA ARG A 5 14.85 -10.56 -12.74
C ARG A 5 13.92 -11.39 -13.64
N GLU A 6 13.96 -12.72 -13.58
CA GLU A 6 13.27 -13.61 -14.54
C GLU A 6 11.73 -13.63 -14.36
N SER A 7 11.21 -13.08 -13.27
CA SER A 7 9.79 -13.19 -12.91
C SER A 7 9.00 -11.89 -12.99
N LEU A 8 9.67 -10.76 -13.21
CA LEU A 8 9.05 -9.44 -13.38
C LEU A 8 9.15 -8.95 -14.84
N GLU A 9 9.49 -9.83 -15.78
CA GLU A 9 9.69 -9.46 -17.19
C GLU A 9 8.45 -8.83 -17.84
N ALA A 10 7.25 -9.13 -17.32
CA ALA A 10 5.99 -8.53 -17.77
C ALA A 10 5.63 -7.21 -17.05
N TYR A 11 6.38 -6.82 -16.00
CA TYR A 11 6.13 -5.58 -15.28
C TYR A 11 6.91 -4.44 -15.93
N GLU A 12 6.20 -3.59 -16.66
CA GLU A 12 6.74 -2.36 -17.22
C GLU A 12 6.23 -1.16 -16.43
N GLY A 13 7.14 -0.43 -15.79
CA GLY A 13 6.83 0.85 -15.16
C GLY A 13 6.37 1.89 -16.18
N GLU A 14 5.47 2.78 -15.77
CA GLU A 14 4.94 3.81 -16.65
C GLU A 14 5.98 4.92 -16.89
N LYS A 15 6.34 5.15 -18.16
CA LYS A 15 7.36 6.15 -18.52
C LYS A 15 6.97 7.55 -18.04
N GLY A 16 7.89 8.22 -17.36
CA GLY A 16 7.70 9.58 -16.85
C GLY A 16 7.00 9.66 -15.49
N ARG A 17 6.72 8.51 -14.85
CA ARG A 17 6.25 8.44 -13.46
C ARG A 17 7.29 7.80 -12.56
N TYR A 18 7.25 8.18 -11.29
CA TYR A 18 8.06 7.53 -10.27
C TYR A 18 7.46 6.16 -10.00
N ASP A 19 8.28 5.12 -10.10
CA ASP A 19 7.91 3.74 -9.82
C ASP A 19 8.41 3.36 -8.43
N GLU A 20 7.52 2.80 -7.61
CA GLU A 20 7.84 2.41 -6.23
C GLU A 20 8.61 1.10 -6.17
N LEU A 21 8.48 0.23 -7.17
CA LEU A 21 9.17 -1.06 -7.25
C LEU A 21 10.51 -0.93 -7.99
N LEU A 22 10.51 -0.23 -9.12
CA LEU A 22 11.66 -0.06 -10.01
C LEU A 22 12.39 1.27 -9.78
N ASP A 23 13.71 1.25 -9.89
CA ASP A 23 14.54 2.45 -9.91
C ASP A 23 14.63 3.08 -11.31
N GLY A 24 15.41 4.16 -11.45
CA GLY A 24 15.54 4.90 -12.71
C GLY A 24 16.20 4.09 -13.83
N GLU A 25 16.88 3.02 -13.48
CA GLU A 25 17.53 2.07 -14.38
C GLU A 25 16.64 0.84 -14.67
N GLY A 26 15.43 0.78 -14.10
CA GLY A 26 14.49 -0.32 -14.25
C GLY A 26 14.82 -1.55 -13.41
N ALA A 27 15.67 -1.43 -12.39
CA ALA A 27 15.98 -2.51 -11.46
C ALA A 27 15.10 -2.44 -10.21
N VAL A 28 14.82 -3.60 -9.61
CA VAL A 28 14.05 -3.66 -8.35
C VAL A 28 14.83 -2.97 -7.22
N ARG A 29 14.19 -1.98 -6.61
CA ARG A 29 14.72 -1.23 -5.47
C ARG A 29 15.05 -2.16 -4.32
N GLU A 30 16.14 -1.85 -3.62
CA GLU A 30 16.73 -2.72 -2.60
C GLU A 30 15.72 -3.19 -1.54
N HIS A 31 14.91 -2.28 -1.01
CA HIS A 31 13.94 -2.57 0.05
C HIS A 31 12.79 -3.49 -0.40
N TRP A 32 12.53 -3.60 -1.71
CA TRP A 32 11.53 -4.53 -2.26
C TRP A 32 12.07 -5.95 -2.45
N ARG A 33 13.38 -6.11 -2.60
CA ARG A 33 13.98 -7.41 -2.94
C ARG A 33 13.60 -8.55 -1.99
N PRO A 34 13.62 -8.39 -0.65
CA PRO A 34 13.29 -9.49 0.25
C PRO A 34 11.86 -10.00 0.07
N LEU A 35 10.91 -9.09 -0.16
CA LEU A 35 9.51 -9.46 -0.39
C LEU A 35 9.35 -10.16 -1.74
N ILE A 36 9.95 -9.61 -2.80
CA ILE A 36 9.88 -10.19 -4.14
C ILE A 36 10.51 -11.57 -4.15
N ASP A 37 11.73 -11.73 -3.64
CA ASP A 37 12.41 -13.03 -3.56
C ASP A 37 11.56 -14.08 -2.82
N ARG A 38 10.88 -13.66 -1.73
CA ARG A 38 9.97 -14.53 -0.99
C ARG A 38 8.75 -14.95 -1.81
N LEU A 39 8.07 -13.99 -2.46
CA LEU A 39 6.89 -14.25 -3.27
C LEU A 39 7.21 -15.20 -4.44
N LEU A 40 8.36 -15.01 -5.06
CA LEU A 40 8.84 -15.86 -6.15
C LEU A 40 9.16 -17.27 -5.70
N ALA A 41 9.77 -17.42 -4.51
CA ALA A 41 10.06 -18.72 -3.92
C ALA A 41 8.80 -19.50 -3.53
N GLU A 42 7.73 -18.81 -3.10
CA GLU A 42 6.47 -19.46 -2.72
C GLU A 42 5.57 -19.81 -3.94
N GLY A 43 5.74 -19.10 -5.05
CA GLY A 43 5.01 -19.32 -6.29
C GLY A 43 3.55 -18.81 -6.29
N PRO A 44 2.89 -18.83 -7.45
CA PRO A 44 1.60 -18.17 -7.64
C PRO A 44 0.45 -18.76 -6.82
N ASP A 45 0.51 -20.05 -6.46
CA ASP A 45 -0.52 -20.68 -5.64
C ASP A 45 -0.55 -20.18 -4.20
N ALA A 46 0.62 -19.85 -3.63
CA ALA A 46 0.68 -19.26 -2.31
C ALA A 46 0.07 -17.87 -2.28
N ALA A 47 0.39 -17.03 -3.28
CA ALA A 47 -0.22 -15.71 -3.45
C ALA A 47 -1.75 -15.81 -3.57
N ARG A 48 -2.26 -16.73 -4.43
CA ARG A 48 -3.71 -16.97 -4.57
C ARG A 48 -4.37 -17.35 -3.25
N ARG A 49 -3.75 -18.24 -2.46
CA ARG A 49 -4.27 -18.61 -1.12
C ARG A 49 -4.28 -17.42 -0.17
N GLY A 50 -3.24 -16.58 -0.19
CA GLY A 50 -3.16 -15.36 0.61
C GLY A 50 -4.29 -14.38 0.29
N VAL A 51 -4.57 -14.15 -1.00
CA VAL A 51 -5.67 -13.29 -1.45
C VAL A 51 -7.03 -13.81 -0.97
N GLU A 52 -7.27 -15.11 -1.15
CA GLU A 52 -8.53 -15.73 -0.74
C GLU A 52 -8.72 -15.70 0.79
N LEU A 53 -7.65 -15.93 1.55
CA LEU A 53 -7.67 -15.81 3.01
C LEU A 53 -7.99 -14.39 3.45
N ALA A 54 -7.32 -13.38 2.87
CA ALA A 54 -7.56 -11.98 3.19
C ALA A 54 -9.02 -11.59 2.90
N ARG A 55 -9.57 -12.02 1.75
CA ARG A 55 -10.97 -11.79 1.38
C ARG A 55 -11.94 -12.41 2.40
N ARG A 56 -11.69 -13.66 2.82
CA ARG A 56 -12.53 -14.31 3.84
C ARG A 56 -12.50 -13.56 5.16
N LEU A 57 -11.30 -13.19 5.63
CA LEU A 57 -11.15 -12.45 6.88
C LEU A 57 -11.87 -11.10 6.84
N ILE A 58 -11.85 -10.38 5.71
CA ILE A 58 -12.59 -9.11 5.57
C ILE A 58 -14.09 -9.32 5.75
N VAL A 59 -14.64 -10.37 5.14
CA VAL A 59 -16.07 -10.71 5.25
C VAL A 59 -16.42 -11.18 6.67
N GLU A 60 -15.63 -12.08 7.24
CA GLU A 60 -15.85 -12.67 8.57
C GLU A 60 -15.75 -11.63 9.69
N ASN A 61 -14.82 -10.67 9.59
CA ASN A 61 -14.66 -9.61 10.58
C ASN A 61 -15.60 -8.41 10.34
N GLY A 62 -16.47 -8.46 9.33
CA GLY A 62 -17.38 -7.36 9.01
C GLY A 62 -16.65 -6.07 8.65
N VAL A 63 -15.47 -6.14 8.05
CA VAL A 63 -14.69 -4.97 7.63
C VAL A 63 -15.31 -4.40 6.35
N THR A 64 -16.09 -3.33 6.50
CA THR A 64 -16.86 -2.72 5.41
C THR A 64 -16.45 -1.27 5.16
N TYR A 65 -16.69 -0.79 3.95
CA TYR A 65 -16.71 0.66 3.70
C TYR A 65 -18.01 1.23 4.26
N ASN A 66 -17.93 2.22 5.16
CA ASN A 66 -19.10 3.07 5.46
C ASN A 66 -19.34 4.00 4.28
N ILE A 67 -20.08 3.54 3.27
CA ILE A 67 -20.51 4.38 2.16
C ILE A 67 -21.73 5.17 2.65
N TYR A 68 -21.49 6.35 3.25
CA TYR A 68 -22.54 7.28 3.67
C TYR A 68 -23.40 7.85 2.50
N ALA A 69 -23.25 7.34 1.28
CA ALA A 69 -23.85 7.85 0.05
C ALA A 69 -24.60 6.80 -0.80
N ASP A 70 -24.74 5.53 -0.37
CA ASP A 70 -25.63 4.57 -1.06
C ASP A 70 -27.04 4.64 -0.46
N PRO A 71 -28.07 5.13 -1.19
CA PRO A 71 -29.45 5.17 -0.72
C PRO A 71 -30.05 3.77 -0.44
N GLN A 72 -29.38 2.67 -0.83
CA GLN A 72 -29.77 1.30 -0.48
C GLN A 72 -29.10 0.78 0.80
N GLY A 73 -28.20 1.54 1.44
CA GLY A 73 -27.57 1.16 2.71
C GLY A 73 -26.78 -0.15 2.65
N ARG A 74 -26.25 -0.52 1.48
CA ARG A 74 -25.55 -1.79 1.30
C ARG A 74 -24.08 -1.65 1.68
N ASP A 75 -23.69 -2.33 2.74
CA ASP A 75 -22.30 -2.51 3.11
C ASP A 75 -21.54 -3.21 1.96
N ARG A 76 -20.50 -2.54 1.45
CA ARG A 76 -19.54 -3.17 0.54
C ARG A 76 -18.34 -3.69 1.35
N PRO A 77 -17.95 -4.97 1.16
CA PRO A 77 -16.71 -5.48 1.73
C PRO A 77 -15.53 -4.58 1.33
N TRP A 78 -14.65 -4.31 2.28
CA TRP A 78 -13.43 -3.55 2.02
C TRP A 78 -12.58 -4.24 0.94
N ALA A 79 -12.03 -3.45 0.02
CA ALA A 79 -11.15 -3.95 -1.03
C ALA A 79 -9.71 -3.72 -0.59
N LEU A 80 -9.10 -4.77 -0.02
CA LEU A 80 -7.71 -4.78 0.41
C LEU A 80 -6.81 -5.24 -0.74
N ASP A 81 -5.72 -4.49 -0.97
CA ASP A 81 -4.60 -4.99 -1.77
C ASP A 81 -3.83 -6.05 -0.94
N PRO A 82 -3.67 -7.28 -1.45
CA PRO A 82 -2.95 -8.33 -0.73
C PRO A 82 -1.45 -8.07 -0.60
N LEU A 83 -0.87 -7.17 -1.42
CA LEU A 83 0.53 -6.82 -1.34
C LEU A 83 0.73 -5.61 -0.42
N PRO A 84 1.67 -5.68 0.54
CA PRO A 84 1.98 -4.53 1.36
C PRO A 84 2.69 -3.46 0.53
N PHE A 85 2.38 -2.20 0.81
CA PHE A 85 3.16 -1.07 0.32
C PHE A 85 4.38 -0.88 1.22
N LEU A 86 5.58 -1.14 0.71
CA LEU A 86 6.80 -1.06 1.49
C LEU A 86 7.35 0.36 1.53
N ILE A 87 7.59 0.87 2.74
CA ILE A 87 8.24 2.16 2.96
C ILE A 87 9.51 1.91 3.79
N PRO A 88 10.70 2.31 3.31
CA PRO A 88 11.92 2.25 4.11
C PRO A 88 11.78 3.01 5.43
N SER A 89 12.37 2.49 6.51
CA SER A 89 12.28 3.12 7.85
C SER A 89 12.82 4.55 7.89
N SER A 90 13.87 4.83 7.12
CA SER A 90 14.45 6.17 6.97
C SER A 90 13.48 7.15 6.28
N GLU A 91 12.74 6.68 5.29
CA GLU A 91 11.73 7.46 4.59
C GLU A 91 10.50 7.69 5.49
N TRP A 92 10.02 6.64 6.14
CA TRP A 92 8.89 6.73 7.06
C TRP A 92 9.12 7.74 8.17
N ARG A 93 10.33 7.79 8.75
CA ARG A 93 10.68 8.79 9.78
C ARG A 93 10.47 10.22 9.28
N ARG A 94 10.87 10.50 8.04
CA ARG A 94 10.71 11.83 7.45
C ARG A 94 9.24 12.16 7.17
N ILE A 95 8.47 11.18 6.70
CA ILE A 95 7.03 11.32 6.48
C ILE A 95 6.33 11.60 7.82
N GLU A 96 6.63 10.81 8.85
CA GLU A 96 6.08 10.95 10.20
C GLU A 96 6.33 12.35 10.77
N GLU A 97 7.59 12.82 10.76
CA GLU A 97 7.94 14.17 11.22
C GLU A 97 7.14 15.25 10.48
N GLY A 98 7.04 15.14 9.15
CA GLY A 98 6.29 16.08 8.33
C GLY A 98 4.78 16.02 8.53
N VAL A 99 4.21 14.86 8.84
CA VAL A 99 2.78 14.70 9.15
C VAL A 99 2.47 15.30 10.52
N GLN A 100 3.30 15.04 11.53
CA GLN A 100 3.14 15.62 12.87
C GLN A 100 3.22 17.15 12.83
N GLN A 101 4.19 17.72 12.11
CA GLN A 101 4.31 19.17 11.95
C GLN A 101 3.04 19.78 11.32
N ARG A 102 2.52 19.17 10.24
CA ARG A 102 1.31 19.66 9.56
C ARG A 102 0.08 19.55 10.45
N ALA A 103 -0.07 18.46 11.19
CA ALA A 103 -1.17 18.29 12.13
C ALA A 103 -1.15 19.38 13.21
N GLN A 104 0.02 19.69 13.78
CA GLN A 104 0.17 20.77 14.76
C GLN A 104 -0.21 22.13 14.17
N LEU A 105 0.25 22.43 12.95
CA LEU A 105 -0.09 23.68 12.26
C LEU A 105 -1.60 23.80 11.99
N LEU A 106 -2.21 22.73 11.49
CA LEU A 106 -3.64 22.72 11.19
C LEU A 106 -4.49 22.87 12.45
N ASN A 107 -4.14 22.21 13.55
CA ASN A 107 -4.82 22.37 14.83
C ASN A 107 -4.72 23.82 15.32
N ALA A 108 -3.51 24.40 15.30
CA ALA A 108 -3.33 25.80 15.72
C ALA A 108 -4.13 26.78 14.86
N PHE A 109 -4.24 26.53 13.56
CA PHE A 109 -5.06 27.34 12.65
C PHE A 109 -6.55 27.23 12.97
N LEU A 110 -7.07 26.02 13.21
CA LEU A 110 -8.46 25.79 13.54
C LEU A 110 -8.84 26.34 14.92
N ASP A 111 -7.97 26.20 15.92
CA ASP A 111 -8.20 26.74 17.27
C ASP A 111 -8.13 28.28 17.31
N ALA A 112 -7.35 28.89 16.41
CA ALA A 112 -7.23 30.33 16.28
C ALA A 112 -8.39 30.98 15.49
N ALA A 113 -9.20 30.19 14.77
CA ALA A 113 -10.36 30.70 14.05
C ALA A 113 -11.54 30.90 15.03
N PRO A 114 -12.00 32.15 15.27
CA PRO A 114 -13.20 32.35 16.07
C PRO A 114 -14.38 31.72 15.31
N LEU A 115 -15.22 30.97 16.02
CA LEU A 115 -16.55 30.61 15.52
C LEU A 115 -17.29 31.93 15.23
N ALA A 116 -17.42 32.26 13.94
CA ALA A 116 -18.30 33.32 13.46
C ALA A 116 -19.77 32.91 13.63
#